data_AF-A0A7J6R868-F1
#
_entry.id   AF-A0A7J6R868-F1
#
_cell.length_a   1.000
_cell.length_b   1.000
_cell.length_c   1.000
_cell.angle_alpha   90.00
_cell.angle_beta   90.00
_cell.angle_gamma   90.00
#
_symmetry.space_group_name_H-M   'P 1'
#
loop_
_entity.id
_entity.type
_entity.pdbx_description
1 polymer ?
#
loop_
_entity_poly.entity_id
_entity_poly.type
_entity_poly.pdbx_seq_one_letter_code
_entity_poly.pdbx_strand_id
1 'polypeptide(L)'
;VLIIDPVAHHSSVLPFRELALKYPLSRITRSRAVSGSFVKRFSGDKSADVEVELVTLPLDPVKGTASVDGLEAVLKKVMSFNRHHHDFAVPVVVLSASSNVTGARLDIPTVSTLVHKYHGIAAWDLAAIAAHNKARFSCPSCLCAILSHQVDMNPVAHPEGYIDFAFVSPHKLLGGPGSSGLLLCKRKHQTNAVPAVCGGGVVLY
;
A
#
# COMPACT_ATOMS: atom_id res chain seq x y z
N VAL A 1 11.49 -2.17 -1.45
CA VAL A 1 10.79 -3.48 -1.64
C VAL A 1 9.30 -3.24 -1.51
N LEU A 2 8.56 -3.42 -2.59
CA LEU A 2 7.11 -3.35 -2.66
C LEU A 2 6.51 -4.74 -2.36
N ILE A 3 5.84 -4.86 -1.22
CA ILE A 3 5.23 -6.10 -0.74
C ILE A 3 3.73 -5.99 -0.97
N ILE A 4 3.15 -6.91 -1.73
CA ILE A 4 1.75 -6.85 -2.15
C ILE A 4 0.94 -8.06 -1.68
N ASP A 5 -0.31 -7.79 -1.29
CA ASP A 5 -1.32 -8.81 -1.09
C ASP A 5 -1.74 -9.43 -2.44
N PRO A 6 -1.75 -10.77 -2.58
CA PRO A 6 -2.23 -11.45 -3.78
C PRO A 6 -3.70 -11.16 -4.11
N VAL A 7 -4.50 -10.76 -3.12
CA VAL A 7 -5.93 -10.42 -3.23
C VAL A 7 -6.17 -8.90 -3.35
N ALA A 8 -5.11 -8.08 -3.27
CA ALA A 8 -5.26 -6.64 -3.50
C ALA A 8 -5.84 -6.37 -4.89
N HIS A 9 -6.71 -5.37 -4.97
CA HIS A 9 -7.35 -5.02 -6.22
C HIS A 9 -6.27 -4.70 -7.26
N HIS A 10 -6.39 -5.25 -8.47
CA HIS A 10 -5.38 -5.09 -9.52
C HIS A 10 -5.03 -3.60 -9.78
N SER A 11 -6.00 -2.70 -9.62
CA SER A 11 -5.82 -1.24 -9.74
C SER A 11 -4.84 -0.65 -8.73
N SER A 12 -4.72 -1.23 -7.54
CA SER A 12 -3.85 -0.74 -6.46
C SER A 12 -2.38 -1.04 -6.74
N VAL A 13 -2.11 -2.02 -7.61
CA VAL A 13 -0.77 -2.45 -8.02
C VAL A 13 -0.42 -1.99 -9.44
N LEU A 14 -1.44 -1.71 -10.28
CA LEU A 14 -1.30 -1.26 -11.67
C LEU A 14 -0.35 -0.06 -11.84
N PRO A 15 -0.41 1.03 -11.03
CA PRO A 15 0.54 2.13 -11.13
C PRO A 15 2.00 1.66 -11.01
N PHE A 16 2.29 0.76 -10.07
CA PHE A 16 3.64 0.23 -9.85
C PHE A 16 4.08 -0.77 -10.93
N ARG A 17 3.15 -1.41 -11.65
CA ARG A 17 3.48 -2.32 -12.76
C ARG A 17 3.61 -1.58 -14.09
N GLU A 18 2.69 -0.66 -14.38
CA GLU A 18 2.54 0.02 -15.67
C GLU A 18 3.33 1.34 -15.76
N LEU A 19 3.27 2.21 -14.75
CA LEU A 19 4.06 3.46 -14.78
C LEU A 19 5.54 3.15 -14.70
N ALA A 20 5.90 2.10 -13.97
CA ALA A 20 7.22 1.50 -13.99
C ALA A 20 7.70 1.10 -15.40
N LEU A 21 6.81 0.70 -16.32
CA LEU A 21 7.14 0.36 -17.70
C LEU A 21 7.21 1.60 -18.59
N LYS A 22 6.32 2.58 -18.38
CA LYS A 22 6.17 3.77 -19.22
C LYS A 22 7.16 4.90 -18.93
N TYR A 23 7.84 4.88 -17.77
CA TYR A 23 8.90 5.83 -17.42
C TYR A 23 10.23 5.07 -17.18
N PRO A 24 10.87 4.60 -18.27
CA PRO A 24 12.01 3.69 -18.20
C PRO A 24 13.27 4.46 -17.84
N LEU A 25 13.64 4.36 -16.58
CA LEU A 25 14.93 4.79 -16.09
C LEU A 25 15.80 3.51 -16.01
N SER A 26 16.41 2.93 -17.06
CA SER A 26 16.88 1.52 -16.90
C SER A 26 18.17 1.03 -17.59
N ARG A 27 18.85 0.12 -16.85
CA ARG A 27 19.63 -1.06 -17.28
C ARG A 27 19.43 -2.22 -16.27
N ILE A 28 19.76 -3.45 -16.67
CA ILE A 28 19.48 -4.72 -15.93
C ILE A 28 20.52 -4.99 -14.82
N THR A 29 20.06 -5.26 -13.59
CA THR A 29 20.84 -5.84 -12.47
C THR A 29 19.98 -6.82 -11.65
N ARG A 30 20.60 -7.75 -10.92
CA ARG A 30 19.91 -8.71 -10.01
C ARG A 30 19.67 -8.06 -8.63
N SER A 31 18.45 -8.13 -8.07
CA SER A 31 18.19 -7.68 -6.68
C SER A 31 18.89 -8.56 -5.66
N ARG A 32 19.18 -7.94 -4.52
CA ARG A 32 19.85 -8.52 -3.36
C ARG A 32 18.98 -8.51 -2.08
N ALA A 33 17.87 -7.77 -2.02
CA ALA A 33 17.16 -7.57 -0.74
C ALA A 33 16.23 -8.74 -0.36
N VAL A 34 15.48 -9.31 -1.31
CA VAL A 34 14.69 -10.54 -1.10
C VAL A 34 14.93 -11.54 -2.24
N SER A 35 15.52 -12.70 -1.93
CA SER A 35 15.76 -13.73 -2.95
C SER A 35 14.45 -14.28 -3.54
N GLY A 36 14.39 -14.44 -4.87
CA GLY A 36 13.26 -15.02 -5.60
C GLY A 36 12.11 -14.06 -5.94
N SER A 37 12.28 -12.76 -5.69
CA SER A 37 11.32 -11.71 -6.02
C SER A 37 11.44 -11.24 -7.48
N PHE A 38 10.42 -10.51 -7.95
CA PHE A 38 10.49 -9.83 -9.24
C PHE A 38 11.13 -8.44 -9.07
N VAL A 39 12.10 -8.09 -9.91
CA VAL A 39 12.95 -6.91 -9.69
C VAL A 39 12.91 -6.00 -10.90
N LYS A 40 12.77 -4.71 -10.66
CA LYS A 40 12.84 -3.68 -11.69
C LYS A 40 13.57 -2.43 -11.20
N ARG A 41 14.58 -1.99 -11.94
CA ARG A 41 15.46 -0.86 -11.56
C ARG A 41 15.17 0.40 -12.38
N PHE A 42 15.31 1.55 -11.70
CA PHE A 42 15.01 2.92 -12.14
C PHE A 42 16.25 3.85 -11.94
N SER A 43 17.02 4.21 -12.97
CA SER A 43 18.08 5.24 -12.96
C SER A 43 17.61 6.62 -13.48
N GLY A 44 17.41 7.61 -12.59
CA GLY A 44 17.05 8.98 -12.96
C GLY A 44 18.16 9.74 -13.70
N ASP A 45 17.81 10.77 -14.48
CA ASP A 45 18.75 11.65 -15.20
C ASP A 45 19.64 12.50 -14.26
N LYS A 46 19.26 12.60 -12.98
CA LYS A 46 20.02 13.30 -11.93
C LYS A 46 19.99 12.48 -10.62
N SER A 47 21.03 11.64 -10.43
CA SER A 47 21.51 11.13 -9.14
C SER A 47 20.51 10.43 -8.20
N ALA A 48 20.21 9.15 -8.49
CA ALA A 48 20.11 8.02 -7.55
C ALA A 48 19.53 6.82 -8.31
N ASP A 49 20.23 5.69 -8.31
CA ASP A 49 19.67 4.43 -8.81
C ASP A 49 18.65 3.91 -7.78
N VAL A 50 17.37 3.90 -8.13
CA VAL A 50 16.31 3.33 -7.28
C VAL A 50 15.95 1.95 -7.82
N GLU A 51 15.94 0.94 -6.95
CA GLU A 51 15.51 -0.40 -7.30
C GLU A 51 14.16 -0.73 -6.65
N VAL A 52 13.18 -1.12 -7.47
CA VAL A 52 11.88 -1.59 -6.98
C VAL A 52 11.81 -3.09 -7.15
N GLU A 53 11.70 -3.74 -6.02
CA GLU A 53 11.53 -5.17 -5.93
C GLU A 53 10.10 -5.49 -5.49
N LEU A 54 9.38 -6.27 -6.29
CA LEU A 54 8.02 -6.69 -6.05
C LEU A 54 8.01 -8.09 -5.42
N VAL A 55 7.36 -8.19 -4.25
CA VAL A 55 7.16 -9.44 -3.52
C VAL A 55 5.67 -9.66 -3.32
N THR A 56 5.13 -10.73 -3.89
CA THR A 56 3.75 -11.15 -3.63
C THR A 56 3.70 -12.06 -2.42
N LEU A 57 2.82 -11.75 -1.47
CA LEU A 57 2.63 -12.57 -0.28
C LEU A 57 1.87 -13.86 -0.61
N PRO A 58 2.12 -14.95 0.14
CA PRO A 58 1.23 -16.11 0.10
C PRO A 58 -0.10 -15.80 0.78
N LEU A 59 -1.14 -16.58 0.45
CA LEU A 59 -2.40 -16.57 1.17
C LEU A 59 -2.29 -17.33 2.50
N ASP A 60 -2.99 -16.83 3.52
CA ASP A 60 -3.30 -17.59 4.72
C ASP A 60 -4.27 -18.73 4.34
N PRO A 61 -3.90 -20.01 4.55
CA PRO A 61 -4.69 -21.14 4.10
C PRO A 61 -6.03 -21.29 4.83
N VAL A 62 -6.19 -20.65 5.99
CA VAL A 62 -7.41 -20.72 6.81
C VAL A 62 -8.26 -19.48 6.59
N LYS A 63 -7.67 -18.29 6.63
CA LYS A 63 -8.39 -17.01 6.55
C LYS A 63 -8.66 -16.56 5.11
N GLY A 64 -7.86 -17.04 4.14
CA GLY A 64 -7.95 -16.59 2.75
C GLY A 64 -7.55 -15.13 2.53
N THR A 65 -6.88 -14.50 3.49
CA THR A 65 -6.28 -13.16 3.39
C THR A 65 -4.78 -13.28 3.08
N ALA A 66 -4.07 -12.18 2.86
CA ALA A 66 -2.61 -12.21 2.85
C ALA A 66 -2.07 -12.79 4.18
N SER A 67 -1.03 -13.64 4.08
CA SER A 67 -0.38 -14.23 5.24
C SER A 67 0.44 -13.19 6.01
N VAL A 68 0.08 -12.97 7.28
CA VAL A 68 0.81 -12.07 8.19
C VAL A 68 2.19 -12.65 8.53
N ASP A 69 2.30 -13.97 8.68
CA ASP A 69 3.57 -14.65 8.89
C ASP A 69 4.49 -14.52 7.67
N GLY A 70 3.91 -14.65 6.47
CA GLY A 70 4.61 -14.40 5.21
C GLY A 70 5.11 -12.96 5.11
N LEU A 71 4.30 -11.99 5.52
CA LEU A 71 4.69 -10.58 5.59
C LEU A 71 5.85 -10.36 6.56
N GLU A 72 5.76 -10.87 7.79
CA GLU A 72 6.83 -10.74 8.77
C GLU A 72 8.14 -11.38 8.29
N ALA A 73 8.07 -12.54 7.62
CA ALA A 73 9.24 -13.19 7.04
C ALA A 73 9.92 -12.31 5.97
N VAL A 74 9.15 -11.64 5.11
CA VAL A 74 9.70 -10.71 4.12
C VAL A 74 10.30 -9.47 4.80
N LEU A 75 9.61 -8.88 5.79
CA LEU A 75 10.11 -7.73 6.54
C LEU A 75 11.43 -8.04 7.27
N LYS A 76 11.56 -9.23 7.87
CA LYS A 76 12.81 -9.71 8.47
C LYS A 76 13.94 -9.82 7.46
N LYS A 77 13.68 -10.26 6.24
CA LYS A 77 14.69 -10.31 5.17
C LYS A 77 15.16 -8.91 4.78
N VAL A 78 14.24 -7.96 4.60
CA VAL A 78 14.57 -6.55 4.32
C VAL A 78 15.39 -5.93 5.46
N MET A 79 15.00 -6.19 6.72
CA MET A 79 15.76 -5.71 7.88
C MET A 79 17.16 -6.32 7.95
N SER A 80 17.30 -7.62 7.66
CA SER A 80 18.60 -8.29 7.59
C SER A 80 19.47 -7.70 6.49
N PHE A 81 18.91 -7.42 5.32
CA PHE A 81 19.60 -6.75 4.22
C PHE A 81 20.14 -5.38 4.67
N ASN A 82 19.30 -4.53 5.27
CA ASN A 82 19.70 -3.20 5.74
C ASN A 82 20.78 -3.22 6.84
N ARG A 83 20.96 -4.36 7.54
CA ARG A 83 22.01 -4.51 8.57
C ARG A 83 23.36 -4.94 8.02
N HIS A 84 23.38 -5.68 6.91
CA HIS A 84 24.59 -6.31 6.37
C HIS A 84 25.09 -5.70 5.06
N HIS A 85 24.34 -4.76 4.49
CA HIS A 85 24.69 -4.07 3.26
C HIS A 85 24.80 -2.56 3.48
N HIS A 86 25.63 -1.91 2.65
CA HIS A 86 25.73 -0.44 2.62
C HIS A 86 24.52 0.22 1.95
N ASP A 87 23.79 -0.52 1.12
CA ASP A 87 22.55 -0.07 0.50
C ASP A 87 21.38 -0.14 1.49
N PHE A 88 20.37 0.71 1.30
CA PHE A 88 19.19 0.75 2.15
C PHE A 88 17.91 0.46 1.36
N ALA A 89 17.09 -0.45 1.88
CA ALA A 89 15.81 -0.84 1.31
C ALA A 89 14.66 -0.44 2.24
N VAL A 90 13.69 0.31 1.70
CA VAL A 90 12.44 0.64 2.39
C VAL A 90 11.37 -0.38 2.03
N PRO A 91 10.71 -1.05 3.00
CA PRO A 91 9.52 -1.85 2.74
C PRO A 91 8.30 -0.94 2.53
N VAL A 92 7.64 -1.08 1.38
CA VAL A 92 6.34 -0.45 1.10
C VAL A 92 5.33 -1.58 0.99
N VAL A 93 4.34 -1.61 1.89
CA VAL A 93 3.42 -2.73 2.03
C VAL A 93 2.04 -2.29 1.58
N VAL A 94 1.48 -2.95 0.56
CA VAL A 94 0.16 -2.67 0.00
C VAL A 94 -0.74 -3.87 0.20
N LEU A 95 -1.73 -3.75 1.08
CA LEU A 95 -2.64 -4.85 1.44
C LEU A 95 -4.11 -4.48 1.22
N SER A 96 -4.94 -5.47 0.88
CA SER A 96 -6.38 -5.28 0.93
C SER A 96 -6.87 -5.37 2.37
N ALA A 97 -7.64 -4.38 2.83
CA ALA A 97 -8.28 -4.46 4.14
C ALA A 97 -9.37 -5.54 4.17
N SER A 98 -10.03 -5.78 3.04
CA SER A 98 -11.04 -6.82 2.91
C SER A 98 -11.08 -7.41 1.50
N SER A 99 -11.27 -8.73 1.41
CA SER A 99 -11.45 -9.44 0.14
C SER A 99 -12.80 -9.09 -0.49
N ASN A 100 -12.78 -8.69 -1.77
CA ASN A 100 -14.01 -8.46 -2.54
C ASN A 100 -14.82 -9.75 -2.81
N VAL A 101 -14.19 -10.92 -2.65
CA VAL A 101 -14.80 -12.22 -2.97
C VAL A 101 -15.33 -12.89 -1.71
N THR A 102 -14.49 -13.00 -0.68
CA THR A 102 -14.80 -13.75 0.55
C THR A 102 -15.28 -12.87 1.69
N GLY A 103 -15.09 -11.53 1.59
CA GLY A 103 -15.34 -10.61 2.70
C GLY A 103 -14.36 -10.77 3.87
N ALA A 104 -13.36 -11.66 3.77
CA ALA A 104 -12.34 -11.85 4.79
C ALA A 104 -11.57 -10.54 5.03
N ARG A 105 -11.20 -10.27 6.28
CA ARG A 105 -10.63 -8.98 6.70
C ARG A 105 -9.29 -9.17 7.38
N LEU A 106 -8.39 -8.22 7.15
CA LEU A 106 -7.16 -8.08 7.93
C LEU A 106 -7.37 -7.05 9.04
N ASP A 107 -6.74 -7.31 10.18
CA ASP A 107 -6.68 -6.36 11.29
C ASP A 107 -5.68 -5.25 10.95
N ILE A 108 -6.22 -4.11 10.48
CA ILE A 108 -5.44 -2.98 10.00
C ILE A 108 -4.48 -2.45 11.10
N PRO A 109 -4.93 -2.10 12.32
CA PRO A 109 -4.03 -1.65 13.38
C PRO A 109 -2.89 -2.63 13.68
N THR A 110 -3.21 -3.92 13.83
CA THR A 110 -2.21 -4.93 14.18
C THR A 110 -1.18 -5.10 13.07
N VAL A 111 -1.63 -5.24 11.82
CA VAL A 111 -0.73 -5.42 10.68
C VAL A 111 0.07 -4.15 10.39
N SER A 112 -0.51 -2.96 10.51
CA SER A 112 0.23 -1.70 10.31
C SER A 112 1.29 -1.50 11.38
N THR A 113 0.99 -1.85 12.64
CA THR A 113 1.98 -1.84 13.72
C THR A 113 3.17 -2.74 13.40
N LEU A 114 2.90 -3.95 12.87
CA LEU A 114 3.95 -4.87 12.43
C LEU A 114 4.81 -4.23 11.32
N VAL A 115 4.20 -3.61 10.31
CA VAL A 115 4.95 -2.95 9.23
C VAL A 115 5.84 -1.82 9.76
N HIS A 116 5.31 -0.96 10.64
CA HIS A 116 6.07 0.16 11.21
C HIS A 116 7.20 -0.29 12.15
N LYS A 117 7.05 -1.42 12.84
CA LYS A 117 8.13 -2.04 13.63
C LYS A 117 9.38 -2.31 12.79
N TYR A 118 9.21 -2.53 11.48
CA TYR A 118 10.30 -2.75 10.52
C TYR A 118 10.61 -1.50 9.68
N HIS A 119 10.21 -0.32 10.14
CA HIS A 119 10.38 0.97 9.44
C HIS A 119 9.76 0.98 8.02
N GLY A 120 8.71 0.18 7.82
CA GLY A 120 7.98 0.13 6.56
C GLY A 120 6.92 1.23 6.44
N ILE A 121 6.33 1.30 5.24
CA ILE A 121 5.20 2.17 4.91
C ILE A 121 3.96 1.28 4.74
N ALA A 122 2.88 1.58 5.47
CA ALA A 122 1.63 0.81 5.44
C ALA A 122 0.58 1.48 4.54
N ALA A 123 0.30 0.85 3.39
CA ALA A 123 -0.70 1.28 2.44
C ALA A 123 -1.85 0.27 2.35
N TRP A 124 -3.09 0.76 2.44
CA TRP A 124 -4.28 -0.07 2.52
C TRP A 124 -5.27 0.22 1.40
N ASP A 125 -5.67 -0.84 0.70
CA ASP A 125 -6.82 -0.82 -0.20
C ASP A 125 -8.10 -1.03 0.60
N LEU A 126 -8.92 0.02 0.66
CA LEU A 126 -10.17 0.08 1.42
C LEU A 126 -11.40 0.01 0.51
N ALA A 127 -11.23 -0.30 -0.78
CA ALA A 127 -12.30 -0.28 -1.76
C ALA A 127 -13.53 -1.13 -1.35
N ALA A 128 -13.29 -2.24 -0.65
CA ALA A 128 -14.30 -3.20 -0.21
C ALA A 128 -14.94 -2.89 1.16
N ILE A 129 -14.38 -1.96 1.95
CA ILE A 129 -14.76 -1.78 3.36
C ILE A 129 -15.05 -0.33 3.76
N ALA A 130 -14.58 0.65 2.98
CA ALA A 130 -14.62 2.06 3.36
C ALA A 130 -16.02 2.56 3.74
N ALA A 131 -17.10 2.14 3.06
CA ALA A 131 -18.48 2.52 3.42
C ALA A 131 -19.30 1.38 4.06
N HIS A 132 -18.68 0.26 4.43
CA HIS A 132 -19.38 -0.83 5.12
C HIS A 132 -19.35 -0.59 6.65
N ASN A 133 -20.55 -0.56 7.24
CA ASN A 133 -20.91 -0.28 8.65
C ASN A 133 -21.16 1.20 9.01
N LYS A 134 -22.10 1.41 9.94
CA LYS A 134 -22.58 2.73 10.42
C LYS A 134 -21.40 3.64 10.74
N ALA A 135 -21.15 4.66 9.92
CA ALA A 135 -20.35 5.79 10.33
C ALA A 135 -21.13 6.53 11.44
N ARG A 136 -20.68 6.50 12.71
CA ARG A 136 -20.95 7.65 13.57
C ARG A 136 -19.82 8.62 13.32
N PHE A 137 -20.20 9.77 12.79
CA PHE A 137 -19.31 10.89 12.60
C PHE A 137 -18.80 11.34 13.97
N SER A 138 -17.57 11.00 14.34
CA SER A 138 -16.87 11.67 15.45
C SER A 138 -16.22 12.98 14.99
N CYS A 139 -16.07 13.19 13.67
CA CYS A 139 -15.62 14.44 13.07
C CYS A 139 -16.49 14.79 11.84
N PRO A 140 -17.40 15.76 11.93
CA PRO A 140 -18.23 16.21 10.80
C PRO A 140 -17.45 16.97 9.72
N SER A 141 -16.25 17.47 10.04
CA SER A 141 -15.44 18.34 9.17
C SER A 141 -14.28 17.61 8.47
N CYS A 142 -14.11 16.31 8.72
CA CYS A 142 -12.98 15.54 8.23
C CYS A 142 -13.39 14.58 7.10
N LEU A 143 -12.51 14.34 6.11
CA LEU A 143 -12.68 13.26 5.12
C LEU A 143 -12.84 11.86 5.74
N CYS A 144 -12.57 11.73 7.05
CA CYS A 144 -12.93 10.58 7.89
C CYS A 144 -14.41 10.19 7.80
N ALA A 145 -15.29 11.12 7.42
CA ALA A 145 -16.71 10.89 7.15
C ALA A 145 -16.97 9.84 6.05
N ILE A 146 -16.00 9.61 5.16
CA ILE A 146 -16.08 8.63 4.07
C ILE A 146 -15.61 7.23 4.52
N LEU A 147 -14.94 7.15 5.67
CA LEU A 147 -14.42 5.91 6.24
C LEU A 147 -15.37 5.40 7.33
N SER A 148 -15.63 4.09 7.34
CA SER A 148 -16.41 3.46 8.40
C SER A 148 -15.66 3.50 9.72
N HIS A 149 -16.37 3.34 10.85
CA HIS A 149 -15.75 3.27 12.18
C HIS A 149 -14.63 2.24 12.34
N GLN A 150 -14.59 1.24 11.46
CA GLN A 150 -13.57 0.20 11.50
C GLN A 150 -12.28 0.62 10.78
N VAL A 151 -12.30 1.75 10.08
CA VAL A 151 -11.13 2.32 9.40
C VAL A 151 -10.83 3.69 10.00
N ASP A 152 -9.88 3.70 10.93
CA ASP A 152 -9.26 4.91 11.44
C ASP A 152 -7.81 4.99 10.92
N MET A 153 -7.46 6.07 10.22
CA MET A 153 -6.08 6.26 9.77
C MET A 153 -5.14 6.60 10.93
N ASN A 154 -5.67 7.03 12.08
CA ASN A 154 -4.91 7.37 13.29
C ASN A 154 -5.60 6.79 14.53
N PRO A 155 -5.63 5.44 14.66
CA PRO A 155 -6.37 4.78 15.72
C PRO A 155 -5.78 5.14 17.08
N VAL A 156 -6.54 5.88 17.90
CA VAL A 156 -6.09 6.37 19.23
C VAL A 156 -5.66 5.23 20.15
N ALA A 157 -6.38 4.10 20.10
CA ALA A 157 -6.06 2.90 20.88
C ALA A 157 -4.79 2.17 20.39
N HIS A 158 -4.36 2.41 19.14
CA HIS A 158 -3.19 1.80 18.52
C HIS A 158 -2.35 2.87 17.81
N PRO A 159 -1.63 3.74 18.53
CA PRO A 159 -0.93 4.88 17.92
C PRO A 159 0.09 4.50 16.85
N GLU A 160 0.68 3.30 16.92
CA GLU A 160 1.61 2.75 15.92
C GLU A 160 0.91 1.96 14.80
N GLY A 161 -0.40 1.72 14.92
CA GLY A 161 -1.22 0.99 13.95
C GLY A 161 -1.85 1.87 12.87
N TYR A 162 -1.24 3.02 12.60
CA TYR A 162 -1.79 4.01 11.66
C TYR A 162 -1.70 3.57 10.20
N ILE A 163 -2.43 4.28 9.33
CA ILE A 163 -2.36 4.07 7.88
C ILE A 163 -1.54 5.21 7.26
N ASP A 164 -0.51 4.91 6.47
CA ASP A 164 0.24 5.94 5.74
C ASP A 164 -0.49 6.39 4.47
N PHE A 165 -1.02 5.42 3.73
CA PHE A 165 -1.77 5.63 2.49
C PHE A 165 -3.03 4.77 2.48
N ALA A 166 -4.16 5.34 2.07
CA ALA A 166 -5.42 4.63 1.94
C ALA A 166 -6.05 4.88 0.57
N PHE A 167 -6.40 3.80 -0.13
CA PHE A 167 -7.09 3.85 -1.41
C PHE A 167 -8.58 3.56 -1.19
N VAL A 168 -9.44 4.51 -1.56
CA VAL A 168 -10.89 4.39 -1.42
C VAL A 168 -11.52 4.45 -2.80
N SER A 169 -12.53 3.60 -3.04
CA SER A 169 -13.25 3.51 -4.31
C SER A 169 -14.72 3.86 -4.12
N PRO A 170 -15.10 5.16 -4.07
CA PRO A 170 -16.49 5.58 -3.93
C PRO A 170 -17.42 5.00 -5.00
N HIS A 171 -16.90 4.68 -6.18
CA HIS A 171 -17.67 4.05 -7.27
C HIS A 171 -18.10 2.61 -7.00
N LYS A 172 -17.50 1.93 -6.01
CA LYS A 172 -17.98 0.64 -5.52
C LYS A 172 -19.00 0.77 -4.39
N LEU A 173 -19.27 2.00 -3.97
CA LEU A 173 -20.03 2.37 -2.78
C LEU A 173 -21.13 3.37 -3.17
N LEU A 174 -21.46 4.30 -2.28
CA LEU A 174 -22.55 5.28 -2.48
C LEU A 174 -22.32 6.29 -3.61
N GLY A 175 -21.08 6.42 -4.12
CA GLY A 175 -20.79 7.32 -5.23
C GLY A 175 -21.29 6.82 -6.59
N GLY A 176 -21.59 5.52 -6.72
CA GLY A 176 -22.05 4.92 -7.96
C GLY A 176 -21.04 4.93 -9.12
N PRO A 177 -21.37 4.30 -10.25
CA PRO A 177 -20.49 4.24 -11.42
C PRO A 177 -20.01 5.62 -11.89
N GLY A 178 -18.73 5.75 -12.22
CA GLY A 178 -18.13 7.01 -12.68
C GLY A 178 -17.56 7.91 -11.57
N SER A 179 -17.82 7.60 -10.28
CA SER A 179 -17.20 8.33 -9.18
C SER A 179 -15.68 8.11 -9.10
N SER A 180 -14.93 9.20 -8.92
CA SER A 180 -13.47 9.16 -8.82
C SER A 180 -12.99 8.39 -7.59
N GLY A 181 -11.88 7.65 -7.74
CA GLY A 181 -11.16 7.07 -6.60
C GLY A 181 -10.53 8.17 -5.74
N LEU A 182 -10.38 7.90 -4.45
CA LEU A 182 -9.72 8.80 -3.50
C LEU A 182 -8.44 8.15 -2.98
N LEU A 183 -7.36 8.93 -2.96
CA LEU A 183 -6.12 8.60 -2.27
C LEU A 183 -6.00 9.48 -1.02
N LEU A 184 -5.95 8.85 0.14
CA LEU A 184 -5.61 9.49 1.39
C LEU A 184 -4.13 9.23 1.68
N CYS A 185 -3.40 10.26 2.08
CA CYS A 185 -1.98 10.17 2.34
C CYS A 185 -1.64 11.02 3.57
N LYS A 186 -0.80 10.47 4.47
CA LYS A 186 -0.28 11.25 5.59
C LYS A 186 0.66 12.35 5.09
N ARG A 187 0.46 13.57 5.63
CA ARG A 187 1.26 14.77 5.29
C ARG A 187 2.78 14.55 5.37
N LYS A 188 3.26 13.72 6.31
CA LYS A 188 4.70 13.42 6.47
C LYS A 188 5.35 12.83 5.20
N HIS A 189 4.56 12.23 4.30
CA HIS A 189 5.04 11.67 3.03
C HIS A 189 4.91 12.64 1.85
N GLN A 190 4.31 13.82 2.04
CA GLN A 190 4.15 14.86 1.03
C GLN A 190 5.34 15.83 1.10
N THR A 191 6.53 15.32 0.79
CA THR A 191 7.79 16.09 0.91
C THR A 191 8.09 16.98 -0.29
N ASN A 192 7.37 16.79 -1.40
CA ASN A 192 7.57 17.54 -2.63
C ASN A 192 6.38 18.48 -2.88
N ALA A 193 6.67 19.68 -3.39
CA ALA A 193 5.63 20.66 -3.71
C ALA A 193 4.73 20.23 -4.88
N VAL A 194 5.27 19.42 -5.79
CA VAL A 194 4.58 18.93 -6.99
C VAL A 194 4.73 17.41 -7.06
N PRO A 195 3.66 16.64 -7.32
CA PRO A 195 3.76 15.20 -7.47
C PRO A 195 4.61 14.84 -8.70
N ALA A 196 5.26 13.67 -8.64
CA ALA A 196 6.11 13.18 -9.74
C ALA A 196 5.36 13.11 -11.08
N VAL A 197 4.06 12.82 -11.02
CA VAL A 197 3.14 12.96 -12.16
C VAL A 197 1.97 13.81 -11.70
N CYS A 198 1.84 15.00 -12.29
CA CYS A 198 0.63 15.81 -12.13
C CYS A 198 -0.50 15.15 -12.91
N GLY A 199 -1.56 14.74 -12.22
CA GLY A 199 -2.79 14.22 -12.81
C GLY A 199 -3.87 15.29 -12.96
N GLY A 200 -4.92 14.96 -13.72
CA GLY A 200 -6.07 15.83 -14.01
C GLY A 200 -6.79 15.36 -15.27
N GLY A 201 -7.67 14.38 -15.12
CA GLY A 201 -8.46 13.81 -16.22
C GLY A 201 -9.26 12.60 -15.74
N VAL A 202 -10.50 12.48 -16.21
CA VAL A 202 -11.33 11.29 -15.99
C VAL A 202 -10.65 10.13 -16.71
N VAL A 203 -10.47 8.98 -16.04
CA VAL A 203 -10.10 7.74 -16.73
C VAL A 203 -11.27 7.37 -17.63
N LEU A 204 -11.24 7.77 -18.89
CA LEU A 204 -12.20 7.37 -19.91
C LEU A 204 -11.78 5.99 -20.41
N TYR A 205 -12.70 5.04 -20.30
CA TYR A 205 -12.59 3.69 -20.86
C TYR A 205 -13.07 3.68 -22.30
#